data_AF-A0A4R3UUE2-F1
#
_entry.id   AF-A0A4R3UUE2-F1
#
_cell.length_a   1.000
_cell.length_b   1.000
_cell.length_c   1.000
_cell.angle_alpha   90.00
_cell.angle_beta   90.00
_cell.angle_gamma   90.00
#
_symmetry.space_group_name_H-M   'P 1'
#
loop_
_entity.id
_entity.type
_entity.pdbx_description
1 polymer ?
#
loop_
_entity_poly.entity_id
_entity_poly.type
_entity_poly.pdbx_seq_one_letter_code
_entity_poly.pdbx_strand_id
1 'polypeptide(L)'
;MLPTVPALSVSVLALAVSLGTLFYNRKKDGRARRQSIVDDFWLRKVVAPVSIEPFLKSTTTLCATLPDSKWAANAVQSFWTDQMEESGKLSVAFMAFNLIDQPLRASITGMLEEIDDVLAEYCGALQHSVTNQGTPPPPDRNQAIEAIQAVCMKVYSAVKTHQENVG
;
A
#
# COMPACT_ATOMS: atom_id res chain seq x y z
N MET A 1 44.58 -38.95 -37.40
CA MET A 1 43.34 -38.35 -37.94
C MET A 1 42.17 -39.11 -37.33
N LEU A 2 41.16 -38.58 -36.64
CA LEU A 2 40.75 -37.22 -36.27
C LEU A 2 39.96 -37.30 -34.94
N PRO A 3 40.33 -36.57 -33.86
CA PRO A 3 39.44 -36.33 -32.72
C PRO A 3 38.55 -35.08 -32.92
N THR A 4 38.52 -34.50 -34.13
CA THR A 4 37.94 -33.17 -34.39
C THR A 4 36.43 -33.19 -34.65
N VAL A 5 35.87 -34.33 -35.06
CA VAL A 5 34.42 -34.47 -35.34
C VAL A 5 33.54 -34.29 -34.09
N PRO A 6 33.82 -34.93 -32.93
CA PRO A 6 33.04 -34.68 -31.72
C PRO A 6 33.18 -33.23 -31.23
N ALA A 7 34.38 -32.66 -31.29
CA ALA A 7 34.62 -31.27 -30.90
C ALA A 7 33.81 -30.27 -31.75
N LEU A 8 33.79 -30.44 -33.08
CA LEU A 8 32.99 -29.60 -33.99
C LEU A 8 31.49 -29.70 -33.72
N SER A 9 30.99 -30.91 -33.47
CA SER A 9 29.56 -31.13 -33.17
C SER A 9 29.13 -30.45 -31.88
N VAL A 10 29.96 -30.52 -30.83
CA VAL A 10 29.74 -29.85 -29.55
C VAL A 10 29.82 -28.33 -29.70
N SER A 11 30.75 -27.82 -30.51
CA SER A 11 30.86 -26.38 -30.79
C SER A 11 29.63 -25.84 -31.51
N VAL A 12 29.10 -26.54 -32.51
CA VAL A 12 27.88 -26.13 -33.23
C VAL A 12 26.65 -26.14 -32.30
N LEU A 13 26.54 -27.16 -31.44
CA LEU A 13 25.47 -27.24 -30.44
C LEU A 13 25.57 -26.12 -29.41
N ALA A 14 26.77 -25.82 -28.91
CA ALA A 14 27.02 -24.71 -27.99
C ALA A 14 26.68 -23.35 -28.64
N LEU A 15 26.97 -23.19 -29.93
CA LEU A 15 26.65 -21.97 -30.69
C LEU A 15 25.14 -21.82 -30.87
N ALA A 16 24.43 -22.91 -31.18
CA ALA A 16 22.97 -22.92 -31.29
C ALA A 16 22.28 -22.59 -29.95
N VAL A 17 22.76 -23.17 -28.85
CA VAL A 17 22.26 -22.85 -27.49
C VAL A 17 22.53 -21.39 -27.16
N SER A 18 23.73 -20.88 -27.42
CA SER A 18 24.09 -19.48 -27.13
C SER A 18 23.23 -18.48 -27.91
N LEU A 19 22.98 -18.75 -29.19
CA LEU A 19 22.05 -17.96 -30.00
C LEU A 19 20.62 -18.04 -29.47
N GLY A 20 20.14 -19.24 -29.12
CA GLY A 20 18.83 -19.45 -28.50
C GLY A 20 18.66 -18.64 -27.21
N THR A 21 19.67 -18.63 -26.34
CA THR A 21 19.68 -17.87 -25.09
C THR A 21 19.65 -16.36 -25.34
N LEU A 22 20.37 -15.87 -26.35
CA LEU A 22 20.34 -14.45 -26.73
C LEU A 22 18.95 -14.00 -27.21
N PHE A 23 18.29 -14.79 -28.08
CA PHE A 23 16.95 -14.47 -28.55
C PHE A 23 15.92 -14.57 -27.43
N TYR A 24 16.04 -15.58 -26.56
CA TYR A 24 15.19 -15.73 -25.39
C TYR A 24 15.32 -14.55 -24.43
N ASN A 25 16.56 -14.16 -24.08
CA ASN A 25 16.81 -13.02 -23.20
C ASN A 25 16.29 -11.72 -23.81
N ARG A 26 16.53 -11.44 -25.09
CA ARG A 26 15.99 -10.24 -25.74
C ARG A 26 14.47 -10.20 -25.74
N LYS A 27 13.81 -11.34 -25.96
CA LYS A 27 12.33 -11.43 -25.92
C LYS A 27 11.79 -11.28 -24.50
N LYS A 28 12.46 -11.88 -23.51
CA LYS A 28 12.16 -11.75 -22.08
C LYS A 28 12.31 -10.31 -21.63
N ASP A 29 13.43 -9.66 -21.94
CA ASP A 29 13.71 -8.28 -21.58
C ASP A 29 12.72 -7.31 -22.24
N GLY A 30 12.36 -7.55 -23.51
CA GLY A 30 11.35 -6.76 -24.20
C GLY A 30 9.96 -6.89 -23.57
N ARG A 31 9.59 -8.09 -23.09
CA ARG A 31 8.33 -8.30 -22.37
C ARG A 31 8.36 -7.63 -21.00
N ALA A 32 9.45 -7.75 -20.25
CA ALA A 32 9.63 -7.11 -18.94
C ALA A 32 9.52 -5.58 -19.03
N ARG A 33 10.18 -4.97 -20.03
CA ARG A 33 10.07 -3.52 -20.28
C ARG A 33 8.66 -3.07 -20.62
N ARG A 34 7.93 -3.82 -21.45
CA ARG A 34 6.53 -3.50 -21.77
C ARG A 34 5.63 -3.62 -20.54
N GLN A 35 5.86 -4.64 -19.71
CA GLN A 35 5.12 -4.82 -18.45
C GLN A 35 5.36 -3.65 -17.49
N SER A 36 6.62 -3.28 -17.28
CA SER A 36 7.01 -2.13 -16.43
C SER A 36 6.35 -0.82 -16.89
N ILE A 37 6.32 -0.53 -18.20
CA ILE A 37 5.65 0.65 -18.76
C ILE A 37 4.13 0.62 -18.51
N VAL A 38 3.51 -0.55 -18.68
CA VAL A 38 2.06 -0.72 -18.47
C VAL A 38 1.72 -0.56 -16.99
N ASP A 39 2.50 -1.14 -16.09
CA ASP A 39 2.28 -1.06 -14.65
C ASP A 39 2.49 0.38 -14.13
N ASP A 40 3.51 1.11 -14.60
CA ASP A 40 3.67 2.54 -14.30
C ASP A 40 2.47 3.37 -14.79
N PHE A 41 1.95 3.07 -15.99
CA PHE A 41 0.76 3.72 -16.50
C PHE A 41 -0.46 3.47 -15.61
N TRP A 42 -0.76 2.22 -15.26
CA TRP A 42 -1.90 1.88 -14.41
C TRP A 42 -1.77 2.49 -13.01
N LEU A 43 -0.57 2.48 -12.45
CA LEU A 43 -0.33 3.05 -11.13
C LEU A 43 -0.55 4.57 -11.16
N ARG A 44 0.06 5.30 -12.11
CA ARG A 44 -0.04 6.76 -12.18
C ARG A 44 -1.41 7.26 -12.65
N LYS A 45 -2.08 6.53 -13.56
CA LYS A 45 -3.32 7.03 -14.21
C LYS A 45 -4.61 6.46 -13.65
N VAL A 46 -4.56 5.31 -12.99
CA VAL A 46 -5.76 4.63 -12.51
C VAL A 46 -5.70 4.45 -10.99
N VAL A 47 -4.66 3.83 -10.47
CA VAL A 47 -4.61 3.47 -9.04
C VAL A 47 -4.34 4.69 -8.15
N ALA A 48 -3.42 5.57 -8.52
CA ALA A 48 -3.11 6.76 -7.72
C ALA A 48 -4.31 7.72 -7.58
N PRO A 49 -5.04 8.11 -8.65
CA PRO A 49 -6.20 9.00 -8.53
C PRO A 49 -7.39 8.35 -7.82
N VAL A 50 -7.55 7.02 -7.96
CA VAL A 50 -8.69 6.31 -7.38
C VAL A 50 -8.45 5.97 -5.91
N SER A 51 -7.22 5.63 -5.52
CA SER A 51 -6.92 5.11 -4.17
C SER A 51 -6.05 6.04 -3.34
N ILE A 52 -4.88 6.43 -3.87
CA ILE A 52 -3.84 7.14 -3.09
C ILE A 52 -4.25 8.58 -2.80
N GLU A 53 -4.79 9.31 -3.78
CA GLU A 53 -5.20 10.70 -3.59
C GLU A 53 -6.37 10.84 -2.59
N PRO A 54 -7.47 10.05 -2.69
CA PRO A 54 -8.53 10.07 -1.69
C PRO A 54 -8.04 9.67 -0.30
N PHE A 55 -7.13 8.70 -0.21
CA PHE A 55 -6.52 8.28 1.05
C PHE A 55 -5.70 9.41 1.71
N LEU A 56 -4.85 10.09 0.95
CA LEU A 56 -4.09 11.23 1.47
C LEU A 56 -5.02 12.35 1.95
N LYS A 57 -6.08 12.63 1.19
CA LYS A 57 -7.08 13.63 1.58
C LYS A 57 -7.80 13.24 2.87
N SER A 58 -8.25 11.98 2.97
CA SER A 58 -8.97 11.48 4.14
C SER A 58 -8.10 11.47 5.40
N THR A 59 -6.86 11.00 5.29
CA THR A 59 -5.92 10.94 6.43
C THR A 59 -5.50 12.32 6.93
N THR A 60 -5.32 13.28 6.02
CA THR A 60 -5.05 14.68 6.40
C THR A 60 -6.26 15.34 7.06
N THR A 61 -7.49 15.08 6.56
CA THR A 61 -8.70 15.57 7.22
C THR A 61 -8.89 14.94 8.59
N LEU A 62 -8.70 13.63 8.71
CA LEU A 62 -8.77 12.87 9.96
C LEU A 62 -7.84 13.44 11.04
N CYS A 63 -6.56 13.67 10.70
CA CYS A 63 -5.60 14.24 11.65
C CYS A 63 -5.97 15.67 12.07
N ALA A 64 -6.62 16.45 11.18
CA ALA A 64 -7.06 17.80 11.47
C ALA A 64 -8.32 17.83 12.34
N THR A 65 -9.26 16.91 12.11
CA THR A 65 -10.57 16.87 12.78
C THR A 65 -10.63 15.92 13.97
N LEU A 66 -9.50 15.27 14.33
CA LEU A 66 -9.45 14.32 15.44
C LEU A 66 -10.02 14.95 16.73
N PRO A 67 -11.04 14.31 17.35
CA PRO A 67 -11.73 14.87 18.51
C PRO A 67 -10.78 15.04 19.70
N ASP A 68 -11.08 16.01 20.54
CA ASP A 68 -10.32 16.34 21.75
C ASP A 68 -11.23 16.20 22.98
N SER A 69 -10.66 16.29 24.19
CA SER A 69 -11.33 16.17 25.49
C SER A 69 -12.51 17.13 25.70
N LYS A 70 -12.65 18.16 24.87
CA LYS A 70 -13.78 19.11 24.87
C LYS A 70 -15.03 18.58 24.18
N TRP A 71 -14.94 17.49 23.44
CA TRP A 71 -16.06 16.93 22.69
C TRP A 71 -17.00 16.16 23.62
N ALA A 72 -18.30 16.17 23.31
CA ALA A 72 -19.28 15.33 24.00
C ALA A 72 -19.12 13.86 23.59
N ALA A 73 -19.36 12.92 24.52
CA ALA A 73 -19.22 11.48 24.25
C ALA A 73 -20.02 11.00 23.03
N ASN A 74 -21.25 11.49 22.85
CA ASN A 74 -22.08 11.16 21.69
C ASN A 74 -21.49 11.66 20.37
N ALA A 75 -20.79 12.80 20.39
CA ALA A 75 -20.15 13.37 19.22
C ALA A 75 -18.86 12.62 18.84
N VAL A 76 -18.14 12.09 19.84
CA VAL A 76 -16.99 11.18 19.62
C VAL A 76 -17.47 9.88 18.97
N GLN A 77 -18.60 9.35 19.42
CA GLN A 77 -19.17 8.13 18.85
C GLN A 77 -19.67 8.33 17.41
N SER A 78 -20.34 9.46 17.11
CA SER A 78 -20.76 9.76 15.73
C SER A 78 -19.56 9.97 14.80
N PHE A 79 -18.52 10.65 15.29
CA PHE A 79 -17.27 10.81 14.54
C PHE A 79 -16.64 9.46 14.19
N TRP A 80 -16.59 8.54 15.16
CA TRP A 80 -16.06 7.19 14.95
C TRP A 80 -16.87 6.42 13.89
N THR A 81 -18.20 6.48 13.94
CA THR A 81 -19.03 5.79 12.93
C THR A 81 -18.88 6.38 11.54
N ASP A 82 -18.77 7.71 11.42
CA ASP A 82 -18.57 8.38 10.14
C ASP A 82 -17.20 7.99 9.54
N GLN A 83 -16.16 7.94 10.39
CA GLN A 83 -14.82 7.55 9.97
C GLN A 83 -14.73 6.08 9.54
N MET A 84 -15.46 5.18 10.20
CA MET A 84 -15.57 3.78 9.77
C MET A 84 -16.22 3.64 8.39
N GLU A 85 -17.25 4.44 8.10
CA GLU A 85 -17.86 4.46 6.76
C GLU A 85 -16.88 4.97 5.70
N GLU A 86 -16.10 5.99 6.03
CA GLU A 86 -15.08 6.54 5.14
C GLU A 86 -13.92 5.55 4.90
N SER A 87 -13.44 4.87 5.96
CA SER A 87 -12.44 3.79 5.84
C SER A 87 -12.94 2.66 4.94
N GLY A 88 -14.21 2.27 5.07
CA GLY A 88 -14.85 1.28 4.19
C GLY A 88 -14.82 1.69 2.71
N LYS A 89 -15.08 2.97 2.40
CA LYS A 89 -15.00 3.51 1.03
C LYS A 89 -13.56 3.48 0.50
N LEU A 90 -12.59 3.84 1.34
CA LEU A 90 -11.17 3.79 0.98
C LEU A 90 -10.71 2.35 0.71
N SER A 91 -11.08 1.40 1.57
CA SER A 91 -10.75 -0.02 1.40
C SER A 91 -11.25 -0.57 0.05
N VAL A 92 -12.45 -0.18 -0.37
CA VAL A 92 -12.98 -0.51 -1.71
C VAL A 92 -12.14 0.14 -2.81
N ALA A 93 -11.74 1.41 -2.65
CA ALA A 93 -10.88 2.08 -3.63
C ALA A 93 -9.54 1.35 -3.82
N PHE A 94 -8.93 0.88 -2.72
CA PHE A 94 -7.70 0.09 -2.75
C PHE A 94 -7.86 -1.29 -3.40
N MET A 95 -9.07 -1.77 -3.70
CA MET A 95 -9.25 -2.98 -4.53
C MET A 95 -8.66 -2.83 -5.94
N ALA A 96 -8.51 -1.60 -6.44
CA ALA A 96 -7.87 -1.33 -7.72
C ALA A 96 -6.41 -1.83 -7.76
N PHE A 97 -5.73 -1.95 -6.61
CA PHE A 97 -4.38 -2.52 -6.54
C PHE A 97 -4.32 -4.01 -6.93
N ASN A 98 -5.43 -4.76 -6.91
CA ASN A 98 -5.47 -6.13 -7.43
C ASN A 98 -5.07 -6.22 -8.91
N LEU A 99 -5.24 -5.13 -9.67
CA LEU A 99 -4.89 -5.09 -11.09
C LEU A 99 -3.38 -5.02 -11.31
N ILE A 100 -2.63 -4.58 -10.30
CA ILE A 100 -1.18 -4.45 -10.33
C ILE A 100 -0.55 -5.63 -9.59
N ASP A 101 -0.85 -5.77 -8.30
CA ASP A 101 -0.22 -6.79 -7.45
C ASP A 101 -1.08 -7.15 -6.23
N GLN A 102 -1.43 -8.44 -6.11
CA GLN A 102 -2.25 -8.95 -5.01
C GLN A 102 -1.55 -8.90 -3.63
N PRO A 103 -0.26 -9.32 -3.51
CA PRO A 103 0.53 -9.13 -2.29
C PRO A 103 0.56 -7.69 -1.79
N LEU A 104 0.80 -6.71 -2.69
CA LEU A 104 0.78 -5.30 -2.34
C LEU A 104 -0.58 -4.88 -1.76
N ARG A 105 -1.69 -5.29 -2.38
CA ARG A 105 -3.03 -5.02 -1.84
C ARG A 105 -3.18 -5.61 -0.44
N ALA A 106 -2.87 -6.89 -0.24
CA ALA A 106 -3.05 -7.54 1.06
C ALA A 106 -2.27 -6.82 2.17
N SER A 107 -1.05 -6.37 1.85
CA SER A 107 -0.25 -5.56 2.76
C SER A 107 -0.90 -4.20 3.08
N ILE A 108 -1.43 -3.50 2.08
CA ILE A 108 -2.10 -2.22 2.27
C ILE A 108 -3.39 -2.38 3.08
N THR A 109 -4.17 -3.43 2.84
CA THR A 109 -5.39 -3.71 3.62
C THR A 109 -5.08 -3.88 5.10
N GLY A 110 -4.05 -4.66 5.46
CA GLY A 110 -3.64 -4.80 6.86
C GLY A 110 -3.15 -3.48 7.48
N MET A 111 -2.56 -2.58 6.70
CA MET A 111 -2.18 -1.24 7.18
C MET A 111 -3.40 -0.32 7.36
N LEU A 112 -4.45 -0.43 6.54
CA LEU A 112 -5.69 0.32 6.74
C LEU A 112 -6.39 -0.14 8.02
N GLU A 113 -6.42 -1.45 8.26
CA GLU A 113 -6.93 -2.02 9.52
C GLU A 113 -6.14 -1.51 10.73
N GLU A 114 -4.82 -1.36 10.63
CA GLU A 114 -3.99 -0.77 11.70
C GLU A 114 -4.35 0.70 11.99
N ILE A 115 -4.75 1.49 10.98
CA ILE A 115 -5.26 2.87 11.19
C ILE A 115 -6.58 2.84 11.94
N ASP A 116 -7.48 1.94 11.56
CA ASP A 116 -8.78 1.77 12.20
C ASP A 116 -8.62 1.32 13.66
N ASP A 117 -7.69 0.42 13.96
CA ASP A 117 -7.37 -0.01 15.33
C ASP A 117 -6.88 1.15 16.20
N VAL A 118 -5.95 1.97 15.70
CA VAL A 118 -5.43 3.15 16.42
C VAL A 118 -6.55 4.14 16.73
N LEU A 119 -7.44 4.38 15.75
CA LEU A 119 -8.58 5.26 15.95
C LEU A 119 -9.60 4.68 16.93
N ALA A 120 -9.86 3.36 16.89
CA ALA A 120 -10.76 2.69 17.80
C ALA A 120 -10.27 2.82 19.24
N GLU A 121 -8.98 2.58 19.46
CA GLU A 121 -8.33 2.70 20.77
C GLU A 121 -8.42 4.15 21.29
N TYR A 122 -8.06 5.13 20.45
CA TYR A 122 -8.12 6.54 20.81
C TYR A 122 -9.56 7.00 21.12
N CYS A 123 -10.51 6.74 20.22
CA CYS A 123 -11.91 7.17 20.39
C CYS A 123 -12.56 6.47 21.58
N GLY A 124 -12.28 5.18 21.80
CA GLY A 124 -12.76 4.42 22.94
C GLY A 124 -12.23 4.98 24.27
N ALA A 125 -10.92 5.23 24.35
CA ALA A 125 -10.30 5.83 25.53
C ALA A 125 -10.82 7.26 25.80
N LEU A 126 -10.98 8.07 24.74
CA LEU A 126 -11.52 9.42 24.83
C LEU A 126 -12.98 9.41 25.30
N GLN A 127 -13.82 8.54 24.74
CA GLN A 127 -15.22 8.40 25.13
C GLN A 127 -15.35 7.99 26.61
N HIS A 128 -14.52 7.05 27.07
CA HIS A 128 -14.48 6.62 28.46
C HIS A 128 -14.05 7.75 29.40
N SER A 129 -13.00 8.50 29.04
CA SER A 129 -12.55 9.69 29.78
C SER A 129 -13.64 10.75 29.87
N VAL A 130 -14.26 11.13 28.74
CA VAL A 130 -15.30 12.17 28.70
C VAL A 130 -16.54 11.76 29.51
N THR A 131 -16.96 10.50 29.41
CA THR A 131 -18.13 9.99 30.14
C THR A 131 -17.91 10.01 31.66
N ASN A 132 -16.68 9.75 32.10
CA ASN A 132 -16.29 9.71 33.51
C ASN A 132 -15.62 11.02 34.00
N GLN A 133 -15.99 12.16 33.40
CA GLN A 133 -15.55 13.50 33.82
C GLN A 133 -14.01 13.69 33.86
N GLY A 134 -13.28 13.03 32.96
CA GLY A 134 -11.82 13.11 32.85
C GLY A 134 -11.05 12.02 33.60
N THR A 135 -11.71 10.93 34.00
CA THR A 135 -11.07 9.81 34.71
C THR A 135 -11.29 8.48 33.98
N PRO A 136 -10.24 7.79 33.49
CA PRO A 136 -8.82 8.17 33.45
C PRO A 136 -8.57 9.40 32.57
N PRO A 137 -7.37 10.03 32.65
CA PRO A 137 -7.04 11.19 31.84
C PRO A 137 -7.26 10.93 30.34
N PRO A 138 -7.60 11.97 29.56
CA PRO A 138 -7.84 11.82 28.14
C PRO A 138 -6.58 11.30 27.42
N PRO A 139 -6.75 10.47 26.39
CA PRO A 139 -5.63 9.97 25.59
C PRO A 139 -4.91 11.12 24.88
N ASP A 140 -3.60 10.95 24.63
CA ASP A 140 -2.81 11.96 23.94
C ASP A 140 -3.15 11.99 22.44
N ARG A 141 -3.78 13.09 22.03
CA ARG A 141 -4.13 13.37 20.63
C ARG A 141 -2.92 13.38 19.70
N ASN A 142 -1.79 13.91 20.14
CA ASN A 142 -0.60 13.99 19.29
C ASN A 142 0.00 12.61 19.05
N GLN A 143 0.01 11.76 20.09
CA GLN A 143 0.47 10.38 19.97
C GLN A 143 -0.39 9.58 18.98
N ALA A 144 -1.72 9.75 19.01
CA ALA A 144 -2.62 9.12 18.05
C ALA A 144 -2.37 9.61 16.61
N ILE A 145 -2.16 10.91 16.42
CA ILE A 145 -1.83 11.49 15.10
C ILE A 145 -0.50 10.93 14.58
N GLU A 146 0.54 10.86 15.43
CA GLU A 146 1.83 10.29 15.08
C GLU A 146 1.72 8.81 14.68
N ALA A 147 0.93 8.03 15.41
CA ALA A 147 0.66 6.63 15.08
C ALA A 147 -0.04 6.49 13.72
N ILE A 148 -1.12 7.25 13.48
CA ILE A 148 -1.84 7.25 12.19
C ILE A 148 -0.88 7.64 11.05
N GLN A 149 -0.07 8.69 11.23
CA GLN A 149 0.89 9.14 10.23
C GLN A 149 1.98 8.10 9.96
N ALA A 150 2.47 7.40 11.00
CA ALA A 150 3.44 6.34 10.85
C ALA A 150 2.90 5.22 9.95
N VAL A 151 1.65 4.80 10.15
CA VAL A 151 1.01 3.78 9.31
C VAL A 151 0.78 4.31 7.88
N CYS A 152 0.35 5.56 7.71
CA CYS A 152 0.23 6.18 6.38
C CYS A 152 1.57 6.15 5.62
N MET A 153 2.68 6.43 6.31
CA MET A 153 4.02 6.35 5.73
C MET A 153 4.41 4.92 5.35
N LYS A 154 3.98 3.89 6.10
CA LYS A 154 4.15 2.49 5.69
C LYS A 154 3.42 2.21 4.38
N VAL A 155 2.20 2.71 4.20
CA VAL A 155 1.43 2.56 2.95
C VAL A 155 2.19 3.18 1.78
N TYR A 156 2.65 4.44 1.91
CA TYR A 156 3.42 5.09 0.86
C TYR A 156 4.75 4.40 0.57
N SER A 157 5.43 3.90 1.62
CA SER A 157 6.66 3.14 1.46
C SER A 157 6.43 1.83 0.71
N ALA A 158 5.34 1.11 0.99
CA ALA A 158 5.03 -0.14 0.29
C ALA A 158 4.76 0.10 -1.21
N VAL A 159 4.00 1.16 -1.54
CA VAL A 159 3.79 1.56 -2.93
C VAL A 159 5.10 1.96 -3.61
N LYS A 160 5.95 2.73 -2.93
CA LYS A 160 7.27 3.14 -3.42
C LYS A 160 8.19 1.94 -3.69
N THR A 161 8.31 1.01 -2.74
CA THR A 161 9.12 -0.20 -2.89
C THR A 161 8.62 -1.08 -4.02
N HIS A 162 7.31 -1.17 -4.22
CA HIS A 162 6.75 -1.85 -5.38
C HIS A 162 7.18 -1.19 -6.70
N GLN A 163 7.11 0.14 -6.79
CA GLN A 163 7.59 0.87 -7.97
C GLN A 163 9.09 0.67 -8.25
N GLU A 164 9.92 0.68 -7.20
CA GLU A 164 11.37 0.46 -7.33
C GLU A 164 11.71 -0.96 -7.80
N ASN A 165 10.88 -1.96 -7.48
CA ASN A 165 11.09 -3.36 -7.88
C ASN A 165 10.51 -3.69 -9.27
N VAL A 166 9.60 -2.86 -9.79
CA VAL A 166 8.99 -3.02 -11.13
C VAL A 166 9.78 -2.27 -12.22
N GLY A 167 10.57 -1.25 -11.84
CA GLY A 167 11.49 -0.53 -12.73
C GLY A 167 12.77 -1.29 -13.05
#